data_AF-A0A2N6SFE6-F1
#
_entry.id   AF-A0A2N6SFE6-F1
#
_cell.length_a   1.000
_cell.length_b   1.000
_cell.length_c   1.000
_cell.angle_alpha   90.00
_cell.angle_beta   90.00
_cell.angle_gamma   90.00
#
_symmetry.space_group_name_H-M   'P 1'
#
loop_
_entity.id
_entity.type
_entity.pdbx_description
1 polymer ?
#
loop_
_entity_poly.entity_id
_entity_poly.type
_entity_poly.pdbx_seq_one_letter_code
_entity_poly.pdbx_strand_id
1 'polypeptide(L)'
;MILKNNKIIIVLNVIMLLIVTGLSTYAYHKQKSYSNQKIEINNSPVDNTKNSKITLITNSSTNFKNENDLNKKLEIFKKLINDKNEILDSKDDEISSKYNDTISQMKEELKSSIKNTIKENTLDSQALSDAQKVESSKNKLEELKSFVTKNAIDIYENEEKSNEILVEIDNALNNNVVSQPVIQQSQNYNYTQEVQPQTYQSNQQQATTRSQSTTTRRTTRSR
;
A
#
# COMPACT_ATOMS: atom_id res chain seq x y z
N MET A 1 -69.91 27.92 -51.02
CA MET A 1 -69.33 29.22 -51.42
C MET A 1 -68.58 29.80 -50.22
N ILE A 2 -67.31 29.44 -50.03
CA ILE A 2 -66.51 29.82 -48.85
C ILE A 2 -65.56 30.94 -49.27
N LEU A 3 -66.04 32.18 -49.25
CA LEU A 3 -65.19 33.36 -49.36
C LEU A 3 -65.51 34.29 -48.18
N LYS A 4 -64.80 34.08 -47.07
CA LYS A 4 -64.62 35.04 -45.96
C LYS A 4 -63.61 34.38 -45.03
N ASN A 5 -62.37 34.89 -45.02
CA ASN A 5 -61.36 34.82 -43.94
C ASN A 5 -59.91 34.94 -44.46
N ASN A 6 -59.66 35.02 -45.78
CA ASN A 6 -58.31 35.28 -46.32
C ASN A 6 -57.66 36.55 -45.75
N LYS A 7 -58.43 37.60 -45.44
CA LYS A 7 -57.90 38.82 -44.80
C LYS A 7 -57.33 38.54 -43.40
N ILE A 8 -58.00 37.69 -42.62
CA ILE A 8 -57.55 37.31 -41.26
C ILE A 8 -56.29 36.45 -41.36
N ILE A 9 -56.23 35.53 -42.33
CA ILE A 9 -55.05 34.69 -42.58
C ILE A 9 -53.86 35.55 -43.02
N ILE A 10 -54.06 36.51 -43.92
CA ILE A 10 -53.02 37.44 -44.38
C ILE A 10 -52.51 38.30 -43.21
N VAL A 11 -53.41 38.86 -42.39
CA VAL A 11 -53.03 39.66 -41.21
C VAL A 11 -52.28 38.81 -40.19
N LEU A 12 -52.71 37.58 -39.93
CA LEU A 12 -52.03 36.66 -39.01
C LEU A 12 -50.63 36.30 -39.51
N ASN A 13 -50.46 36.10 -40.83
CA ASN A 13 -49.17 35.79 -41.43
C ASN A 13 -48.20 36.98 -41.34
N VAL A 14 -48.68 38.20 -41.55
CA VAL A 14 -47.88 39.44 -41.36
C VAL A 14 -47.44 39.60 -39.91
N ILE A 15 -48.32 39.35 -38.93
CA ILE A 15 -47.96 39.42 -37.50
C ILE A 15 -46.90 38.38 -37.15
N MET A 16 -47.02 37.15 -37.67
CA MET A 16 -46.00 36.11 -37.47
C MET A 16 -44.64 36.50 -38.06
N LEU A 17 -44.63 37.09 -39.26
CA LEU A 17 -43.41 37.57 -39.91
C LEU A 17 -42.72 38.67 -39.09
N LEU A 18 -43.50 39.58 -38.50
CA LEU A 18 -42.98 40.63 -37.62
C LEU A 18 -42.39 40.06 -36.32
N ILE A 19 -43.02 39.05 -35.72
CA ILE A 19 -42.51 38.40 -34.50
C ILE A 19 -41.18 37.67 -34.78
N VAL A 20 -41.11 36.89 -35.87
CA VAL A 20 -39.89 36.16 -36.24
C VAL A 20 -38.74 37.12 -36.57
N THR A 21 -39.03 38.21 -37.27
CA THR A 21 -38.01 39.21 -37.62
C THR A 21 -37.57 40.03 -36.39
N GLY A 22 -38.50 40.35 -35.48
CA GLY A 22 -38.22 41.04 -34.22
C GLY A 22 -37.37 40.20 -33.27
N LEU A 23 -37.68 38.91 -33.11
CA LEU A 23 -36.88 37.97 -32.31
C LEU A 23 -35.49 37.72 -32.92
N SER A 24 -35.40 37.61 -34.25
CA SER A 24 -34.13 37.42 -34.96
C SER A 24 -33.24 38.66 -34.84
N THR A 25 -33.81 39.85 -34.95
CA THR A 25 -33.07 41.11 -34.75
C THR A 25 -32.66 41.29 -33.29
N TYR A 26 -33.52 40.91 -32.34
CA TYR A 26 -33.17 40.93 -30.91
C TYR A 26 -32.03 39.96 -30.58
N ALA A 27 -32.09 38.72 -31.09
CA ALA A 27 -31.02 37.74 -30.92
C ALA A 27 -29.74 38.19 -31.63
N TYR A 28 -29.83 38.74 -32.84
CA TYR A 28 -28.69 39.28 -33.58
C TYR A 28 -28.06 40.48 -32.87
N HIS A 29 -28.87 41.40 -32.31
CA HIS A 29 -28.38 42.55 -31.56
C HIS A 29 -27.80 42.15 -30.21
N LYS A 30 -28.40 41.18 -29.52
CA LYS A 30 -27.90 40.59 -28.28
C LYS A 30 -26.60 39.82 -28.51
N GLN A 31 -26.49 39.06 -29.60
CA GLN A 31 -25.26 38.37 -30.03
C GLN A 31 -24.17 39.36 -30.44
N LYS A 32 -24.52 40.45 -31.15
CA LYS A 32 -23.59 41.56 -31.40
C LYS A 32 -23.14 42.22 -30.10
N SER A 33 -24.00 42.32 -29.10
CA SER A 33 -23.66 42.88 -27.79
C SER A 33 -22.73 41.95 -26.99
N TYR A 34 -22.85 40.62 -27.15
CA TYR A 34 -21.88 39.66 -26.60
C TYR A 34 -20.57 39.54 -27.41
N SER A 35 -20.61 39.74 -28.73
CA SER A 35 -19.39 39.77 -29.57
C SER A 35 -18.65 41.11 -29.52
N ASN A 36 -19.35 42.20 -29.23
CA ASN A 36 -18.77 43.54 -29.05
C ASN A 36 -18.54 43.92 -27.58
N GLN A 37 -18.98 43.10 -26.63
CA GLN A 37 -18.19 42.92 -25.42
C GLN A 37 -16.87 42.31 -25.89
N LYS A 38 -15.93 43.18 -26.27
CA LYS A 38 -14.55 42.94 -25.90
C LYS A 38 -14.67 42.50 -24.46
N ILE A 39 -14.39 41.23 -24.19
CA ILE A 39 -13.93 40.86 -22.86
C ILE A 39 -12.82 41.88 -22.68
N GLU A 40 -13.06 42.88 -21.84
CA GLU A 40 -11.96 43.59 -21.24
C GLU A 40 -11.34 42.49 -20.41
N ILE A 41 -10.45 41.73 -21.07
CA ILE A 41 -9.38 41.05 -20.40
C ILE A 41 -8.66 42.26 -19.83
N ASN A 42 -9.10 42.67 -18.64
CA ASN A 42 -8.15 43.10 -17.65
C ASN A 42 -7.13 41.97 -17.69
N ASN A 43 -6.09 42.18 -18.51
CA ASN A 43 -4.82 41.52 -18.35
C ASN A 43 -4.26 42.05 -17.02
N SER A 44 -5.01 41.92 -15.92
CA SER A 44 -4.37 41.41 -14.73
C SER A 44 -3.76 40.10 -15.23
N PRO A 45 -2.43 39.97 -15.18
CA PRO A 45 -1.81 38.68 -15.46
C PRO A 45 -2.65 37.65 -14.72
N VAL A 46 -3.22 36.66 -15.43
CA VAL A 46 -3.66 35.47 -14.72
C VAL A 46 -2.37 34.99 -14.08
N ASP A 47 -2.27 35.18 -12.76
CA ASP A 47 -1.06 34.88 -12.03
C ASP A 47 -0.96 33.35 -11.98
N ASN A 48 -0.48 32.78 -13.09
CA ASN A 48 -0.27 31.34 -13.28
C ASN A 48 0.65 30.79 -12.19
N THR A 49 1.39 31.68 -11.51
CA THR A 49 2.21 31.44 -10.33
C THR A 49 1.38 30.98 -9.12
N LYS A 50 0.19 31.56 -8.88
CA LYS A 50 -0.68 31.12 -7.78
C LYS A 50 -1.21 29.71 -8.03
N ASN A 51 -1.68 29.45 -9.25
CA ASN A 51 -2.17 28.13 -9.65
C ASN A 51 -1.05 27.07 -9.65
N SER A 52 0.17 27.41 -10.08
CA SER A 52 1.30 26.48 -10.08
C SER A 52 1.72 26.07 -8.66
N LYS A 53 1.78 27.03 -7.72
CA LYS A 53 2.07 26.77 -6.31
C LYS A 53 1.01 25.91 -5.63
N ILE A 54 -0.26 26.22 -5.84
CA ILE A 54 -1.37 25.40 -5.33
C ILE A 54 -1.30 23.97 -5.89
N THR A 55 -0.95 23.83 -7.17
CA THR A 55 -0.75 22.53 -7.83
C THR A 55 0.43 21.77 -7.22
N LEU A 56 1.55 22.44 -6.95
CA LEU A 56 2.72 21.84 -6.30
C LEU A 56 2.39 21.30 -4.91
N ILE A 57 1.69 22.09 -4.08
CA ILE A 57 1.22 21.67 -2.75
C ILE A 57 0.28 20.45 -2.88
N THR A 58 -0.68 20.52 -3.79
CA THR A 58 -1.70 19.47 -3.99
C THR A 58 -1.09 18.17 -4.51
N ASN A 59 -0.17 18.24 -5.47
CA ASN A 59 0.53 17.08 -6.00
C ASN A 59 1.40 16.43 -4.93
N SER A 60 2.11 17.23 -4.14
CA SER A 60 2.92 16.72 -3.02
C SER A 60 2.02 16.03 -1.98
N SER A 61 0.86 16.61 -1.65
CA SER A 61 -0.14 15.99 -0.76
C SER A 61 -0.66 14.67 -1.28
N THR A 62 -1.06 14.62 -2.55
CA THR A 62 -1.57 13.39 -3.19
C THR A 62 -0.51 12.30 -3.25
N ASN A 63 0.70 12.64 -3.68
CA ASN A 63 1.82 11.68 -3.75
C ASN A 63 2.18 11.16 -2.36
N PHE A 64 2.19 12.03 -1.35
CA PHE A 64 2.43 11.63 0.03
C PHE A 64 1.37 10.66 0.55
N LYS A 65 0.09 10.91 0.26
CA LYS A 65 -1.03 10.04 0.69
C LYS A 65 -0.99 8.67 0.01
N ASN A 66 -0.62 8.63 -1.26
CA ASN A 66 -0.58 7.40 -2.06
C ASN A 66 0.67 6.55 -1.83
N GLU A 67 1.74 7.13 -1.28
CA GLU A 67 2.94 6.38 -0.91
C GLU A 67 2.70 5.56 0.36
N ASN A 68 3.24 4.35 0.44
CA ASN A 68 3.13 3.47 1.61
C ASN A 68 4.45 3.33 2.37
N ASP A 69 5.59 3.52 1.70
CA ASP A 69 6.90 3.46 2.32
C ASP A 69 7.20 4.72 3.12
N LEU A 70 7.60 4.56 4.39
CA LEU A 70 7.85 5.68 5.30
C LEU A 70 9.02 6.57 4.86
N ASN A 71 10.08 5.98 4.29
CA ASN A 71 11.23 6.75 3.80
C ASN A 71 10.84 7.58 2.59
N LYS A 72 10.11 7.01 1.63
CA LYS A 72 9.61 7.73 0.45
C LYS A 72 8.59 8.81 0.84
N LYS A 73 7.69 8.56 1.79
CA LYS A 73 6.80 9.59 2.36
C LYS A 73 7.61 10.76 2.92
N LEU A 74 8.68 10.47 3.67
CA LEU A 74 9.57 11.48 4.23
C LEU A 74 10.32 12.27 3.14
N GLU A 75 10.75 11.62 2.06
CA GLU A 75 11.37 12.29 0.91
C GLU A 75 10.41 13.29 0.25
N ILE A 76 9.16 12.89 -0.01
CA ILE A 76 8.12 13.77 -0.55
C ILE A 76 7.88 14.97 0.37
N PHE A 77 7.77 14.72 1.67
CA PHE A 77 7.60 15.78 2.68
C PHE A 77 8.78 16.75 2.71
N LYS A 78 10.03 16.23 2.70
CA LYS A 78 11.25 17.05 2.64
C LYS A 78 11.29 17.89 1.38
N LYS A 79 10.92 17.32 0.24
CA LYS A 79 10.84 18.06 -1.02
C LYS A 79 9.89 19.25 -0.90
N LEU A 80 8.68 19.03 -0.37
CA LEU A 80 7.71 20.13 -0.16
C LEU A 80 8.25 21.21 0.79
N ILE A 81 8.98 20.84 1.85
CA ILE A 81 9.62 21.80 2.76
C ILE A 81 10.71 22.60 2.05
N ASN A 82 11.52 21.96 1.21
CA ASN A 82 12.56 22.66 0.46
C ASN A 82 11.97 23.69 -0.50
N ASP A 83 10.81 23.38 -1.08
CA ASP A 83 10.05 24.26 -1.97
C ASP A 83 9.33 25.41 -1.19
N LYS A 84 9.42 25.47 0.15
CA LYS A 84 8.73 26.46 1.01
C LYS A 84 8.94 27.90 0.56
N ASN A 85 10.19 28.28 0.30
CA ASN A 85 10.51 29.68 0.00
C ASN A 85 9.91 30.10 -1.36
N GLU A 86 9.95 29.20 -2.36
CA GLU A 86 9.31 29.40 -3.66
C GLU A 86 7.79 29.47 -3.54
N ILE A 87 7.20 28.63 -2.68
CA ILE A 87 5.76 28.63 -2.46
C ILE A 87 5.29 29.91 -1.75
N LEU A 88 6.00 30.36 -0.71
CA LEU A 88 5.56 31.44 0.18
C LEU A 88 6.10 32.84 -0.17
N ASP A 89 6.88 32.99 -1.25
CA ASP A 89 7.45 34.30 -1.64
C ASP A 89 6.39 35.38 -1.97
N SER A 90 5.19 34.99 -2.40
CA SER A 90 4.15 35.90 -2.88
C SER A 90 3.27 36.49 -1.77
N LYS A 91 3.51 36.13 -0.49
CA LYS A 91 2.69 36.55 0.68
C LYS A 91 1.18 36.43 0.48
N ASP A 92 0.75 35.41 -0.27
CA ASP A 92 -0.67 35.12 -0.49
C ASP A 92 -1.19 34.27 0.69
N ASP A 93 -2.25 34.75 1.35
CA ASP A 93 -2.82 34.12 2.54
C ASP A 93 -3.40 32.73 2.25
N GLU A 94 -4.01 32.53 1.08
CA GLU A 94 -4.59 31.25 0.67
C GLU A 94 -3.50 30.20 0.43
N ILE A 95 -2.45 30.57 -0.29
CA ILE A 95 -1.28 29.71 -0.52
C ILE A 95 -0.61 29.37 0.82
N SER A 96 -0.46 30.37 1.69
CA SER A 96 0.15 30.22 3.01
C SER A 96 -0.65 29.26 3.89
N SER A 97 -1.98 29.43 3.95
CA SER A 97 -2.87 28.52 4.69
C SER A 97 -2.77 27.11 4.13
N LYS A 98 -2.94 26.94 2.81
CA LYS A 98 -2.94 25.61 2.16
C LYS A 98 -1.62 24.86 2.36
N TYR A 99 -0.50 25.57 2.26
CA TYR A 99 0.82 25.00 2.53
C TYR A 99 0.95 24.57 4.00
N ASN A 100 0.60 25.46 4.95
CA ASN A 100 0.70 25.16 6.39
C ASN A 100 -0.21 24.00 6.82
N ASP A 101 -1.43 23.95 6.29
CA ASP A 101 -2.39 22.86 6.55
C ASP A 101 -1.84 21.54 6.01
N THR A 102 -1.32 21.54 4.78
CA THR A 102 -0.72 20.35 4.16
C THR A 102 0.48 19.85 4.95
N ILE A 103 1.39 20.74 5.35
CA ILE A 103 2.54 20.40 6.19
C ILE A 103 2.10 19.82 7.53
N SER A 104 1.07 20.40 8.16
CA SER A 104 0.56 19.93 9.45
C SER A 104 -0.06 18.54 9.33
N GLN A 105 -0.85 18.29 8.29
CA GLN A 105 -1.44 16.98 8.00
C GLN A 105 -0.35 15.93 7.75
N MET A 106 0.62 16.22 6.87
CA MET A 106 1.74 15.30 6.59
C MET A 106 2.55 14.98 7.85
N LYS A 107 2.78 15.95 8.74
CA LYS A 107 3.48 15.73 10.01
C LYS A 107 2.72 14.78 10.94
N GLU A 108 1.41 14.97 11.10
CA GLU A 108 0.60 14.09 11.95
C GLU A 108 0.48 12.69 11.35
N GLU A 109 0.38 12.55 10.03
CA GLU A 109 0.43 11.25 9.36
C GLU A 109 1.79 10.55 9.57
N LEU A 110 2.93 11.23 9.35
CA LEU A 110 4.26 10.67 9.61
C LEU A 110 4.40 10.21 11.08
N LYS A 111 3.98 11.04 12.03
CA LYS A 111 4.00 10.73 13.46
C LYS A 111 3.13 9.53 13.80
N SER A 112 1.97 9.40 13.16
CA SER A 112 1.08 8.25 13.34
C SER A 112 1.70 6.97 12.76
N SER A 113 2.28 7.05 11.56
CA SER A 113 3.02 5.92 10.96
C SER A 113 4.17 5.47 11.85
N ILE A 114 5.01 6.40 12.35
CA ILE A 114 6.11 6.09 13.26
C ILE A 114 5.60 5.38 14.53
N LYS A 115 4.53 5.91 15.14
CA LYS A 115 3.92 5.29 16.34
C LYS A 115 3.41 3.88 16.05
N ASN A 116 2.77 3.67 14.90
CA ASN A 116 2.25 2.36 14.52
C ASN A 116 3.40 1.37 14.26
N THR A 117 4.44 1.77 13.53
CA THR A 117 5.62 0.94 13.31
C THR A 117 6.28 0.54 14.62
N ILE A 118 6.42 1.47 15.58
CA ILE A 118 6.93 1.13 16.92
C ILE A 118 6.03 0.08 17.59
N LYS A 119 4.71 0.29 17.57
CA LYS A 119 3.75 -0.62 18.20
C LYS A 119 3.78 -2.03 17.56
N GLU A 120 3.85 -2.10 16.23
CA GLU A 120 3.88 -3.36 15.47
C GLU A 120 5.20 -4.13 15.64
N ASN A 121 6.29 -3.42 15.95
CA ASN A 121 7.63 -4.00 16.09
C ASN A 121 8.11 -4.05 17.55
N THR A 122 7.21 -3.86 18.53
CA THR A 122 7.50 -4.03 19.95
C THR A 122 6.71 -5.22 20.48
N LEU A 123 7.36 -6.06 21.29
CA LEU A 123 6.67 -7.13 21.99
C LEU A 123 5.69 -6.55 23.01
N ASP A 124 4.51 -7.16 23.14
CA ASP A 124 3.61 -6.82 24.23
C ASP A 124 4.21 -7.22 25.59
N SER A 125 3.61 -6.72 26.67
CA SER A 125 4.10 -6.95 28.03
C SER A 125 4.14 -8.43 28.41
N GLN A 126 3.24 -9.25 27.87
CA GLN A 126 3.16 -10.66 28.17
C GLN A 126 4.31 -11.40 27.47
N ALA A 127 4.49 -11.17 26.17
CA ALA A 127 5.57 -11.72 25.38
C ALA A 127 6.95 -11.31 25.93
N LEU A 128 7.11 -10.06 26.39
CA LEU A 128 8.34 -9.60 27.04
C LEU A 128 8.59 -10.34 28.37
N SER A 129 7.56 -10.47 29.20
CA SER A 129 7.63 -11.23 30.46
C SER A 129 8.02 -12.69 30.20
N ASP A 130 7.42 -13.33 29.19
CA ASP A 130 7.69 -14.72 28.89
C ASP A 130 9.10 -14.91 28.31
N ALA A 131 9.59 -13.98 27.49
CA ALA A 131 11.00 -13.96 27.08
C ALA A 131 11.97 -13.84 28.28
N GLN A 132 11.64 -12.99 29.27
CA GLN A 132 12.43 -12.87 30.50
C GLN A 132 12.39 -14.14 31.35
N LYS A 133 11.23 -14.82 31.44
CA LYS A 133 11.11 -16.11 32.14
C LYS A 133 11.92 -17.20 31.46
N VAL A 134 11.95 -17.24 30.14
CA VAL A 134 12.79 -18.15 29.35
C VAL A 134 14.25 -17.91 29.71
N GLU A 135 14.74 -16.67 29.58
CA GLU A 135 16.13 -16.34 29.92
C GLU A 135 16.48 -16.67 31.38
N SER A 136 15.59 -16.36 32.31
CA SER A 136 15.78 -16.68 33.74
C SER A 136 15.84 -18.19 34.00
N SER A 137 15.02 -18.97 33.31
CA SER A 137 15.00 -20.43 33.45
C SER A 137 16.26 -21.06 32.86
N LYS A 138 16.75 -20.51 31.74
CA LYS A 138 18.00 -20.93 31.11
C LYS A 138 19.17 -20.74 32.06
N ASN A 139 19.31 -19.55 32.64
CA ASN A 139 20.38 -19.26 33.60
C ASN A 139 20.33 -20.17 34.83
N LYS A 140 19.13 -20.42 35.38
CA LYS A 140 18.96 -21.37 36.49
C LYS A 140 19.36 -22.80 36.12
N LEU A 141 19.06 -23.25 34.91
CA LEU A 141 19.46 -24.59 34.46
C LEU A 141 20.96 -24.70 34.21
N GLU A 142 21.62 -23.65 33.70
CA GLU A 142 23.09 -23.61 33.56
C GLU A 142 23.80 -23.59 34.92
N GLU A 143 23.26 -22.83 35.88
CA GLU A 143 23.73 -22.85 37.27
C GLU A 143 23.55 -24.23 37.90
N LEU A 144 22.39 -24.86 37.69
CA LEU A 144 22.12 -26.20 38.19
C LEU A 144 23.07 -27.23 37.55
N LYS A 145 23.30 -27.15 36.24
CA LYS A 145 24.26 -27.99 35.52
C LYS A 145 25.64 -27.88 36.15
N SER A 146 26.11 -26.63 36.33
CA SER A 146 27.40 -26.34 36.95
C SER A 146 27.50 -26.88 38.38
N PHE A 147 26.43 -26.75 39.15
CA PHE A 147 26.34 -27.29 40.51
C PHE A 147 26.42 -28.82 40.52
N VAL A 148 25.66 -29.51 39.66
CA VAL A 148 25.66 -30.98 39.55
C VAL A 148 27.04 -31.48 39.13
N THR A 149 27.65 -30.86 38.11
CA THR A 149 29.00 -31.23 37.65
C THR A 149 30.04 -31.05 38.77
N LYS A 150 29.99 -29.95 39.52
CA LYS A 150 30.98 -29.66 40.57
C LYS A 150 30.87 -30.61 41.76
N ASN A 151 29.65 -31.04 42.10
CA ASN A 151 29.38 -31.84 43.31
C ASN A 151 28.98 -33.29 42.95
N ALA A 152 29.34 -33.77 41.76
CA ALA A 152 28.88 -35.05 41.23
C ALA A 152 29.21 -36.23 42.15
N ILE A 153 30.46 -36.30 42.63
CA ILE A 153 30.94 -37.38 43.51
C ILE A 153 30.25 -37.33 44.87
N ASP A 154 30.09 -36.13 45.44
CA ASP A 154 29.50 -35.94 46.76
C ASP A 154 27.99 -36.28 46.79
N ILE A 155 27.27 -36.04 45.69
CA ILE A 155 25.82 -36.28 45.60
C ILE A 155 25.50 -37.69 45.09
N TYR A 156 26.27 -38.19 44.11
CA TYR A 156 25.94 -39.42 43.35
C TYR A 156 26.95 -40.55 43.53
N GLU A 157 27.89 -40.43 44.47
CA GLU A 157 28.96 -41.40 44.78
C GLU A 157 30.04 -41.53 43.70
N ASN A 158 29.71 -41.31 42.41
CA ASN A 158 30.64 -41.23 41.31
C ASN A 158 30.09 -40.38 40.15
N GLU A 159 30.98 -39.98 39.22
CA GLU A 159 30.62 -39.11 38.09
C GLU A 159 29.67 -39.80 37.09
N GLU A 160 29.79 -41.10 36.89
CA GLU A 160 28.98 -41.85 35.91
C GLU A 160 27.48 -41.83 36.28
N LYS A 161 27.16 -41.92 37.57
CA LYS A 161 25.79 -41.81 38.08
C LYS A 161 25.19 -40.41 37.95
N SER A 162 26.02 -39.37 37.84
CA SER A 162 25.55 -37.98 37.63
C SER A 162 25.14 -37.70 36.17
N ASN A 163 25.60 -38.53 35.22
CA ASN A 163 25.35 -38.31 33.79
C ASN A 163 23.87 -38.35 33.43
N GLU A 164 23.04 -39.15 34.11
CA GLU A 164 21.61 -39.20 33.85
C GLU A 164 20.94 -37.84 34.07
N ILE A 165 21.25 -37.18 35.20
CA ILE A 165 20.74 -35.84 35.52
C ILE A 165 21.34 -34.78 34.62
N LEU A 166 22.64 -34.86 34.30
CA LEU A 166 23.27 -33.91 33.38
C LEU A 166 22.64 -33.98 31.98
N VAL A 167 22.31 -35.18 31.49
CA VAL A 167 21.58 -35.38 30.23
C VAL A 167 20.16 -34.80 30.32
N GLU A 168 19.47 -34.97 31.45
CA GLU A 168 18.14 -34.37 31.65
C GLU A 168 18.20 -32.84 31.64
N ILE A 169 19.20 -32.24 32.29
CA ILE A 169 19.43 -30.80 32.28
C ILE A 169 19.77 -30.30 30.87
N ASP A 170 20.62 -31.02 30.14
CA ASP A 170 20.97 -30.69 28.75
C ASP A 170 19.75 -30.78 27.82
N ASN A 171 18.91 -31.79 28.01
CA ASN A 171 17.65 -31.90 27.28
C ASN A 171 16.69 -30.75 27.61
N ALA A 172 16.60 -30.35 28.88
CA ALA A 172 15.79 -29.22 29.29
C ALA A 172 16.30 -27.90 28.68
N LEU A 173 17.61 -27.66 28.72
CA LEU A 173 18.27 -26.50 28.11
C LEU A 173 17.97 -26.41 26.60
N ASN A 174 18.17 -27.50 25.86
CA ASN A 174 18.05 -27.51 24.40
C ASN A 174 16.60 -27.41 23.91
N ASN A 175 15.63 -28.00 24.61
CA ASN A 175 14.25 -28.10 24.13
C ASN A 175 13.31 -27.01 24.66
N ASN A 176 13.56 -26.47 25.85
CA ASN A 176 12.59 -25.59 26.53
C ASN A 176 13.07 -24.15 26.72
N VAL A 177 14.33 -23.86 26.39
CA VAL A 177 14.95 -22.57 26.75
C VAL A 177 15.89 -21.98 25.70
N VAL A 178 16.07 -22.66 24.55
CA VAL A 178 16.73 -22.09 23.37
C VAL A 178 15.65 -21.57 22.42
N SER A 179 15.72 -20.28 22.08
CA SER A 179 14.85 -19.69 21.07
C SER A 179 15.13 -20.35 19.71
N GLN A 180 14.21 -21.19 19.22
CA GLN A 180 14.23 -21.58 17.82
C GLN A 180 13.98 -20.33 16.95
N PRO A 181 14.72 -20.14 15.85
CA PRO A 181 14.43 -19.03 14.95
C PRO A 181 13.02 -19.21 14.38
N VAL A 182 12.15 -18.23 14.62
CA VAL A 182 10.83 -18.17 14.00
C VAL A 182 11.04 -17.90 12.51
N ILE A 183 11.06 -18.94 11.68
CA ILE A 183 10.95 -18.77 10.23
C ILE A 183 9.49 -18.43 9.93
N GLN A 184 9.18 -17.13 9.86
CA GLN A 184 7.94 -16.67 9.24
C GLN A 184 8.05 -16.96 7.73
N GLN A 185 7.42 -18.04 7.27
CA GLN A 185 7.14 -18.24 5.85
C GLN A 185 6.05 -17.24 5.42
N SER A 186 6.44 -16.08 4.92
CA SER A 186 5.57 -15.26 4.08
C SER A 186 5.45 -15.93 2.71
N GLN A 187 4.42 -16.76 2.52
CA GLN A 187 4.01 -17.26 1.22
C GLN A 187 3.40 -16.10 0.41
N ASN A 188 4.16 -15.56 -0.55
CA ASN A 188 3.64 -14.64 -1.56
C ASN A 188 3.46 -15.44 -2.86
N TYR A 189 2.24 -15.93 -3.10
CA TYR A 189 1.88 -16.55 -4.38
C TYR A 189 1.57 -15.45 -5.39
N ASN A 190 2.49 -15.19 -6.31
CA ASN A 190 2.20 -14.48 -7.55
C ASN A 190 2.06 -15.52 -8.67
N TYR A 191 0.84 -15.71 -9.17
CA TYR A 191 0.60 -16.39 -10.44
C TYR A 191 0.70 -15.37 -11.57
N THR A 192 1.74 -15.47 -12.39
CA THR A 192 1.73 -14.96 -13.76
C THR A 192 1.49 -16.14 -14.70
N GLN A 193 0.29 -16.22 -15.27
CA GLN A 193 0.02 -17.00 -16.47
C GLN A 193 0.64 -16.26 -17.66
N GLU A 194 1.66 -16.85 -18.27
CA GLU A 194 2.03 -16.53 -19.65
C GLU A 194 1.71 -17.73 -20.54
N VAL A 195 0.96 -17.40 -21.59
CA VAL A 195 0.46 -18.30 -22.63
C VAL A 195 1.45 -18.21 -23.80
N GLN A 196 2.02 -19.33 -24.24
CA GLN A 196 2.50 -19.44 -25.63
C GLN A 196 2.44 -20.89 -26.16
N PRO A 197 2.23 -21.07 -27.48
CA PRO A 197 1.69 -22.30 -28.08
C PRO A 197 2.73 -23.32 -28.54
N GLN A 198 2.24 -24.54 -28.76
CA GLN A 198 2.87 -25.72 -29.34
C GLN A 198 3.46 -25.51 -30.75
N THR A 199 4.61 -26.14 -31.02
CA THR A 199 4.91 -26.78 -32.32
C THR A 199 5.71 -28.07 -32.15
N TYR A 200 5.43 -29.01 -33.04
CA TYR A 200 5.74 -30.44 -33.02
C TYR A 200 7.14 -30.84 -33.56
N GLN A 201 7.46 -32.12 -33.24
CA GLN A 201 8.16 -33.14 -34.05
C GLN A 201 9.69 -33.24 -34.04
N SER A 202 10.20 -34.40 -33.58
CA SER A 202 10.78 -35.42 -34.48
C SER A 202 11.30 -36.66 -33.73
N ASN A 203 10.61 -37.78 -33.96
CA ASN A 203 11.10 -39.15 -34.18
C ASN A 203 12.49 -39.60 -33.67
N GLN A 204 12.49 -40.66 -32.84
CA GLN A 204 13.32 -41.85 -33.09
C GLN A 204 12.56 -43.14 -32.70
N GLN A 205 12.44 -44.06 -33.66
CA GLN A 205 12.15 -45.48 -33.46
C GLN A 205 13.36 -46.28 -33.93
N GLN A 206 13.86 -47.18 -33.08
CA GLN A 206 14.39 -48.53 -33.38
C GLN A 206 15.07 -49.05 -32.11
N ALA A 207 15.01 -50.33 -31.70
CA ALA A 207 14.08 -51.43 -31.88
C ALA A 207 14.46 -52.48 -30.81
N THR A 208 13.46 -53.18 -30.27
CA THR A 208 13.50 -54.58 -29.77
C THR A 208 14.57 -55.01 -28.74
N THR A 209 14.11 -55.48 -27.57
CA THR A 209 14.00 -56.92 -27.27
C THR A 209 13.20 -57.20 -25.99
N ARG A 210 12.54 -58.35 -26.05
CA ARG A 210 11.56 -58.96 -25.14
C ARG A 210 12.22 -59.51 -23.87
N SER A 211 11.58 -59.34 -22.71
CA SER A 211 11.42 -60.41 -21.70
C SER A 211 10.37 -60.06 -20.65
N GLN A 212 9.36 -60.93 -20.56
CA GLN A 212 8.42 -61.03 -19.45
C GLN A 212 9.13 -61.67 -18.25
N SER A 213 8.89 -61.20 -17.02
CA SER A 213 8.31 -62.06 -15.97
C SER A 213 7.84 -61.26 -14.74
N THR A 214 6.71 -61.74 -14.26
CA THR A 214 5.95 -61.45 -13.05
C THR A 214 6.74 -61.53 -11.73
N THR A 215 6.39 -60.68 -10.75
CA THR A 215 6.27 -61.11 -9.35
C THR A 215 5.15 -60.34 -8.65
N THR A 216 4.28 -61.13 -8.02
CA THR A 216 3.02 -60.78 -7.38
C THR A 216 3.21 -60.14 -6.00
N ARG A 217 2.55 -58.98 -5.85
CA ARG A 217 1.73 -58.50 -4.73
C ARG A 217 1.89 -59.12 -3.32
N ARG A 218 2.33 -58.23 -2.43
CA ARG A 218 2.06 -58.09 -0.98
C ARG A 218 0.56 -58.04 -0.67
N THR A 219 0.08 -58.82 0.31
CA THR A 219 -1.06 -58.45 1.19
C THR A 219 -1.08 -59.26 2.49
N THR A 220 -0.85 -58.55 3.60
CA THR A 220 -1.62 -58.50 4.85
C THR A 220 -2.31 -59.76 5.40
N ARG A 221 -2.06 -60.05 6.69
CA ARG A 221 -3.13 -60.36 7.66
C ARG A 221 -2.73 -59.99 9.09
N SER A 222 -3.61 -59.22 9.72
CA SER A 222 -3.55 -58.71 11.10
C SER A 222 -3.55 -59.79 12.18
N ARG A 223 -2.99 -59.42 13.33
CA ARG A 223 -3.74 -59.43 14.60
C ARG A 223 -3.31 -58.25 15.46
#